data_AF-A0A9W4JF05-F1
#
_entry.id   AF-A0A9W4JF05-F1
#
_cell.length_a   1.000
_cell.length_b   1.000
_cell.length_c   1.000
_cell.angle_alpha   90.00
_cell.angle_beta   90.00
_cell.angle_gamma   90.00
#
_symmetry.space_group_name_H-M   'P 1'
#
loop_
_entity.id
_entity.type
_entity.pdbx_description
1 polymer ?
#
loop_
_entity_poly.entity_id
_entity_poly.type
_entity_poly.pdbx_seq_one_letter_code
_entity_poly.pdbx_strand_id
1 'polypeptide(L)'
;MGVGRLEEELLNVFSGVYLFQVESYVVPLVGSGFELIAHLSDWYKKHHGENILRIIIYSGHAASAGTTSNHWDLAGRADYNGRLQGPKLDWWPIRSMLNDSDYVADTCFIFDCCSAESLALGGSDGDELIAAAGWNSTASTDIR
;
A
#
# COMPACT_ATOMS: atom_id res chain seq x y z
N MET A 1 16.49 -10.47 -3.73
CA MET A 1 16.72 -10.45 -2.27
C MET A 1 16.20 -9.11 -1.78
N GLY A 2 15.24 -8.93 -0.87
CA GLY A 2 14.43 -9.85 -0.09
C GLY A 2 13.21 -9.10 0.47
N VAL A 3 12.15 -9.02 -0.34
CA VAL A 3 10.87 -8.35 -0.01
C VAL A 3 10.14 -9.13 1.11
N GLY A 4 10.09 -10.46 1.01
CA GLY A 4 9.39 -11.30 1.99
C GLY A 4 9.99 -11.30 3.40
N ARG A 5 11.26 -10.89 3.59
CA ARG A 5 11.87 -10.86 4.93
C ARG A 5 11.36 -9.68 5.77
N LEU A 6 11.16 -8.51 5.15
CA LEU A 6 10.63 -7.35 5.86
C LEU A 6 9.16 -7.57 6.24
N GLU A 7 8.35 -8.09 5.31
CA GLU A 7 6.95 -8.43 5.56
C GLU A 7 6.83 -9.40 6.75
N GLU A 8 7.60 -10.50 6.73
CA GLU A 8 7.58 -11.50 7.81
C GLU A 8 8.02 -10.90 9.16
N GLU A 9 9.07 -10.09 9.18
CA GLU A 9 9.54 -9.42 10.41
C GLU A 9 8.50 -8.43 10.94
N LEU A 10 7.84 -7.65 10.08
CA LEU A 10 6.78 -6.72 10.47
C LEU A 10 5.55 -7.45 11.01
N LEU A 11 5.09 -8.50 10.33
CA LEU A 11 3.94 -9.30 10.80
C LEU A 11 4.23 -9.90 12.18
N ASN A 12 5.44 -10.41 12.40
CA ASN A 12 5.86 -10.94 13.70
C ASN A 12 5.84 -9.89 14.80
N VAL A 13 6.29 -8.65 14.51
CA VAL A 13 6.23 -7.54 15.47
C VAL A 13 4.79 -7.14 15.77
N PHE A 14 3.94 -6.99 14.74
CA PHE A 14 2.55 -6.62 14.91
C PHE A 14 1.77 -7.67 15.70
N SER A 15 1.96 -8.96 15.42
CA SER A 15 1.28 -10.02 16.19
C SER A 15 1.89 -10.25 17.56
N GLY A 16 3.22 -10.21 17.69
CA GLY A 16 3.93 -10.65 18.90
C GLY A 16 4.10 -9.56 19.96
N VAL A 17 4.23 -8.30 19.53
CA VAL A 17 4.49 -7.16 20.43
C VAL A 17 3.24 -6.31 20.58
N TYR A 18 2.58 -5.98 19.47
CA TYR A 18 1.43 -5.09 19.46
C TYR A 18 0.08 -5.82 19.49
N LEU A 19 0.10 -7.16 19.47
CA LEU A 19 -1.09 -8.03 19.57
C LEU A 19 -2.16 -7.79 18.49
N PHE A 20 -1.75 -7.32 17.31
CA PHE A 20 -2.64 -7.21 16.16
C PHE A 20 -3.02 -8.59 15.62
N GLN A 21 -4.23 -8.66 15.08
CA GLN A 21 -4.59 -9.75 14.16
C GLN A 21 -3.92 -9.47 12.82
N VAL A 22 -3.10 -10.41 12.36
CA VAL A 22 -2.33 -10.26 11.12
C VAL A 22 -2.76 -11.30 10.10
N GLU A 23 -2.81 -10.89 8.85
CA GLU A 23 -2.94 -11.77 7.69
C GLU A 23 -2.07 -11.24 6.54
N SER A 24 -1.65 -12.14 5.64
CA SER A 24 -0.88 -11.81 4.44
C SER A 24 -1.66 -12.24 3.21
N TYR A 25 -1.60 -11.40 2.17
CA TYR A 25 -2.29 -11.64 0.90
C TYR A 25 -1.35 -11.36 -0.26
N VAL A 26 -1.14 -12.38 -1.09
CA VAL A 26 -0.36 -12.25 -2.33
C VAL A 26 -1.32 -11.91 -3.47
N VAL A 27 -1.16 -10.71 -4.03
CA VAL A 27 -1.94 -10.26 -5.19
C VAL A 27 -1.73 -11.22 -6.37
N PRO A 28 -2.79 -11.82 -6.93
CA PRO A 28 -2.67 -12.77 -8.03
C PRO A 28 -2.27 -12.05 -9.33
N LEU A 29 -1.58 -12.78 -10.22
CA LEU A 29 -1.14 -12.23 -11.50
C LEU A 29 -2.27 -12.08 -12.53
N VAL A 30 -3.37 -12.82 -12.38
CA VAL A 30 -4.52 -12.77 -13.29
C VAL A 30 -5.68 -12.18 -12.51
N GLY A 31 -6.36 -11.19 -13.09
CA GLY A 31 -7.46 -10.52 -12.39
C GLY A 31 -7.03 -9.70 -11.17
N SER A 32 -5.75 -9.31 -11.09
CA SER A 32 -5.11 -8.70 -9.91
C SER A 32 -5.95 -7.62 -9.22
N GLY A 33 -6.53 -6.70 -10.01
CA GLY A 33 -7.27 -5.57 -9.46
C GLY A 33 -8.62 -5.96 -8.89
N PHE A 34 -9.33 -6.83 -9.59
CA PHE A 34 -10.61 -7.35 -9.12
C PHE A 34 -10.44 -8.17 -7.85
N GLU A 35 -9.48 -9.10 -7.83
CA GLU A 35 -9.22 -9.96 -6.68
C GLU A 35 -8.72 -9.17 -5.47
N LEU A 36 -7.87 -8.16 -5.67
CA LEU A 36 -7.43 -7.29 -4.57
C LEU A 36 -8.59 -6.46 -4.01
N ILE A 37 -9.41 -5.85 -4.87
CA ILE A 37 -10.57 -5.08 -4.42
C ILE A 37 -11.55 -5.97 -3.66
N ALA A 38 -11.84 -7.18 -4.17
CA ALA A 38 -12.73 -8.13 -3.51
C ALA A 38 -12.18 -8.51 -2.13
N HIS A 39 -10.90 -8.89 -2.05
CA HIS A 39 -10.25 -9.24 -0.80
C HIS A 39 -10.26 -8.09 0.21
N LEU A 40 -9.84 -6.88 -0.19
CA LEU A 40 -9.85 -5.70 0.69
C LEU A 40 -11.27 -5.31 1.11
N SER A 41 -12.26 -5.41 0.22
CA SER A 41 -13.65 -5.12 0.57
C SER A 41 -14.18 -6.04 1.66
N ASP A 42 -13.88 -7.34 1.56
CA ASP A 42 -14.29 -8.32 2.57
C ASP A 42 -13.51 -8.13 3.89
N TRP A 43 -12.22 -7.78 3.80
CA TRP A 43 -11.40 -7.47 4.96
C TRP A 43 -11.90 -6.22 5.71
N TYR A 44 -12.19 -5.12 5.00
CA TYR A 44 -12.72 -3.88 5.57
C TYR A 44 -14.06 -4.12 6.28
N LYS A 45 -14.97 -4.90 5.67
CA LYS A 45 -16.24 -5.29 6.29
C LYS A 45 -16.05 -6.06 7.59
N LYS A 46 -15.01 -6.89 7.68
CA LYS A 46 -14.74 -7.69 8.88
C LYS A 46 -14.03 -6.88 9.97
N HIS A 47 -13.25 -5.88 9.59
CA HIS A 47 -12.37 -5.13 10.47
C HIS A 47 -12.74 -3.63 10.52
N HIS A 48 -13.99 -3.33 10.88
CA HIS A 48 -14.50 -1.97 11.09
C HIS A 48 -15.08 -1.80 12.51
N GLY A 49 -15.10 -0.56 12.99
CA GLY A 49 -15.62 -0.18 14.30
C GLY A 49 -14.91 1.05 14.87
N GLU A 50 -15.56 1.73 15.82
CA GLU A 50 -14.92 2.80 16.59
C GLU A 50 -13.71 2.25 17.36
N ASN A 51 -12.61 3.00 17.38
CA ASN A 51 -11.36 2.63 18.04
C ASN A 51 -10.66 1.38 17.46
N ILE A 52 -10.88 1.08 16.18
CA ILE A 52 -10.07 0.11 15.43
C ILE A 52 -9.01 0.84 14.63
N LEU A 53 -7.76 0.38 14.73
CA LEU A 53 -6.67 0.77 13.84
C LEU A 53 -6.41 -0.37 12.84
N ARG A 54 -6.53 -0.06 11.55
CA ARG A 54 -6.15 -0.91 10.43
C ARG A 54 -4.74 -0.53 9.99
N ILE A 55 -3.86 -1.51 9.81
CA ILE A 55 -2.52 -1.28 9.24
C ILE A 55 -2.42 -2.10 7.96
N ILE A 56 -2.25 -1.42 6.83
CA ILE A 56 -2.14 -2.06 5.51
C ILE A 56 -0.71 -1.87 5.02
N ILE A 57 -0.03 -2.99 4.78
CA ILE A 57 1.35 -3.02 4.35
C ILE A 57 1.40 -3.52 2.92
N TYR A 58 1.98 -2.74 2.02
CA TYR A 58 2.31 -3.18 0.67
C TYR A 58 3.82 -3.27 0.53
N SER A 59 4.31 -4.44 0.12
CA SER A 59 5.73 -4.67 -0.17
C SER A 59 5.85 -5.20 -1.59
N GLY A 60 6.55 -4.46 -2.45
CA GLY A 60 6.60 -4.76 -3.87
C GLY A 60 7.24 -3.66 -4.71
N HIS A 61 7.08 -3.74 -6.03
CA HIS A 61 7.50 -2.65 -6.90
C HIS A 61 6.33 -1.68 -7.11
N ALA A 62 6.66 -0.40 -7.22
CA ALA A 62 5.72 0.61 -7.68
C ALA A 62 6.43 1.48 -8.71
N ALA A 63 5.66 2.10 -9.59
CA ALA A 63 6.17 3.16 -10.44
C ALA A 63 5.17 4.30 -10.46
N SER A 64 5.69 5.50 -10.21
CA SER A 64 5.00 6.72 -10.54
C SER A 64 4.98 6.87 -12.05
N ALA A 65 3.85 7.31 -12.60
CA ALA A 65 3.74 7.61 -14.01
C ALA A 65 4.22 9.02 -14.39
N GLY A 66 5.04 9.63 -13.53
CA GLY A 66 5.64 10.95 -13.75
C GLY A 66 5.00 12.05 -12.91
N THR A 67 5.61 13.23 -12.96
CA THR A 67 5.31 14.39 -12.09
C THR A 67 3.92 15.00 -12.25
N THR A 68 3.17 14.59 -13.27
CA THR A 68 1.81 15.08 -13.59
C THR A 68 0.76 13.98 -13.59
N SER A 69 1.12 12.78 -13.12
CA SER A 69 0.27 11.62 -13.32
C SER A 69 -0.65 11.35 -12.15
N ASN A 70 -1.95 11.27 -12.43
CA ASN A 70 -3.01 10.95 -11.47
C ASN A 70 -3.15 9.45 -11.18
N HIS A 71 -2.16 8.62 -11.54
CA HIS A 71 -2.15 7.18 -11.28
C HIS A 71 -0.86 6.75 -10.60
N TRP A 72 -0.99 5.81 -9.65
CA TRP A 72 0.15 5.20 -8.96
C TRP A 72 0.06 3.69 -9.11
N ASP A 73 0.92 3.14 -9.97
CA ASP A 73 0.88 1.74 -10.36
C ASP A 73 1.71 0.88 -9.40
N LEU A 74 1.03 -0.07 -8.75
CA LEU A 74 1.64 -1.18 -8.03
C LEU A 74 1.87 -2.37 -8.98
N ALA A 75 3.02 -3.02 -8.89
CA ALA A 75 3.30 -4.23 -9.65
C ALA A 75 4.26 -5.18 -8.93
N GLY A 76 4.09 -6.48 -9.18
CA GLY A 76 4.92 -7.52 -8.57
C GLY A 76 6.31 -7.69 -9.18
N ARG A 77 6.61 -7.06 -10.33
CA ARG A 77 7.92 -7.17 -11.01
C ARG A 77 8.32 -5.85 -11.66
N ALA A 78 9.62 -5.58 -11.68
CA ALA A 78 10.24 -4.57 -12.52
C ALA A 78 11.38 -5.21 -13.32
N ASP A 79 11.64 -4.72 -14.54
CA ASP A 79 12.81 -5.12 -15.31
C ASP A 79 14.09 -4.43 -14.81
N TYR A 80 15.23 -4.78 -15.42
CA TYR A 80 16.54 -4.22 -15.05
C TYR A 80 16.66 -2.70 -15.28
N ASN A 81 15.72 -2.09 -16.02
CA ASN A 81 15.62 -0.64 -16.23
C ASN A 81 14.62 0.02 -15.27
N GLY A 82 14.07 -0.73 -14.30
CA GLY A 82 13.07 -0.22 -13.35
C GLY A 82 11.68 -0.06 -13.95
N ARG A 83 11.39 -0.60 -15.14
CA ARG A 83 10.04 -0.55 -15.72
C ARG A 83 9.20 -1.67 -15.14
N LEU A 84 8.01 -1.34 -14.63
CA LEU A 84 7.07 -2.34 -14.15
C LEU A 84 6.71 -3.34 -15.24
N GLN A 85 6.74 -4.62 -14.88
CA GLN A 85 6.42 -5.75 -15.75
C GLN A 85 5.24 -6.54 -15.18
N GLY A 86 4.33 -6.96 -16.05
CA GLY A 86 3.14 -7.71 -15.67
C GLY A 86 1.97 -6.81 -15.26
N PRO A 87 1.01 -7.34 -14.48
CA PRO A 87 -0.19 -6.62 -14.07
C PRO A 87 0.18 -5.39 -13.24
N LYS A 88 -0.43 -4.26 -13.59
CA LYS A 88 -0.31 -3.01 -12.84
C LYS A 88 -1.64 -2.71 -12.18
N LEU A 89 -1.57 -2.18 -10.97
CA LEU A 89 -2.73 -1.79 -10.19
C LEU A 89 -2.64 -0.32 -9.86
N ASP A 90 -3.57 0.46 -10.37
CA ASP A 90 -3.71 1.83 -9.92
C ASP A 90 -4.33 1.84 -8.51
N TRP A 91 -3.59 2.39 -7.56
CA TRP A 91 -3.99 2.44 -6.16
C TRP A 91 -5.11 3.44 -5.89
N TRP A 92 -5.19 4.54 -6.63
CA TRP A 92 -6.13 5.63 -6.31
C TRP A 92 -7.60 5.19 -6.35
N PRO A 93 -8.08 4.50 -7.40
CA PRO A 93 -9.44 3.99 -7.43
C PRO A 93 -9.73 3.00 -6.29
N ILE A 94 -8.74 2.17 -5.93
CA ILE A 94 -8.85 1.21 -4.83
C ILE A 94 -9.04 1.96 -3.52
N ARG A 95 -8.20 2.95 -3.22
CA ARG A 95 -8.32 3.78 -2.02
C ARG A 95 -9.66 4.52 -1.97
N SER A 96 -10.11 5.13 -3.07
CA SER A 96 -11.40 5.82 -3.11
C SER A 96 -12.57 4.90 -2.80
N MET A 97 -12.52 3.63 -3.21
CA MET A 97 -13.53 2.63 -2.85
C MET A 97 -13.47 2.23 -1.37
N LEU A 98 -12.30 2.27 -0.76
CA LEU A 98 -12.07 1.86 0.63
C LEU A 98 -12.39 2.97 1.65
N ASN A 99 -12.35 4.23 1.23
CA ASN A 99 -12.73 5.40 2.05
C ASN A 99 -14.24 5.62 2.10
N ASP A 100 -15.04 4.56 1.91
CA ASP A 100 -16.48 4.61 2.11
C ASP A 100 -16.79 4.88 3.60
N SER A 101 -17.63 5.90 3.85
CA SER A 101 -17.97 6.38 5.19
C SER A 101 -18.67 5.34 6.06
N ASP A 102 -19.14 4.24 5.46
CA ASP A 102 -19.84 3.16 6.13
C ASP A 102 -18.92 2.26 6.99
N TYR A 103 -17.59 2.30 6.77
CA TYR A 103 -16.62 1.46 7.50
C TYR A 103 -15.66 2.28 8.38
N VAL A 104 -16.20 2.81 9.47
CA VAL A 104 -15.45 3.59 10.48
C VAL A 104 -14.26 2.79 11.03
N ALA A 105 -13.03 3.29 10.84
CA ALA A 105 -11.80 2.85 11.52
C ALA A 105 -10.64 3.77 11.11
N ASP A 106 -9.65 3.94 11.99
CA ASP A 106 -8.40 4.62 11.65
C ASP A 106 -7.56 3.70 10.75
N THR A 107 -6.90 4.25 9.72
CA THR A 107 -6.12 3.45 8.78
C THR A 107 -4.72 4.03 8.60
N CYS A 108 -3.73 3.18 8.83
CA CYS A 108 -2.32 3.44 8.56
C CYS A 108 -1.89 2.62 7.34
N PHE A 109 -1.28 3.28 6.36
CA PHE A 109 -0.71 2.61 5.20
C PHE A 109 0.82 2.64 5.24
N ILE A 110 1.46 1.49 5.06
CA ILE A 110 2.91 1.34 4.99
C ILE A 110 3.28 0.80 3.61
N PHE A 111 3.99 1.59 2.81
CA PHE A 111 4.42 1.22 1.47
C PHE A 111 5.94 1.02 1.41
N ASP A 112 6.36 -0.23 1.37
CA ASP A 112 7.72 -0.67 1.10
C ASP A 112 7.90 -0.92 -0.40
N CYS A 113 7.99 0.17 -1.17
CA CYS A 113 8.23 0.12 -2.59
C CYS A 113 9.02 1.35 -3.08
N CYS A 114 9.84 1.16 -4.11
CA CYS A 114 10.47 2.27 -4.82
C CYS A 114 9.37 3.19 -5.39
N SER A 115 9.52 4.52 -5.24
CA SER A 115 8.51 5.52 -5.66
C SER A 115 7.24 5.63 -4.79
N ALA A 116 7.28 5.17 -3.53
CA ALA A 116 6.22 5.48 -2.55
C ALA A 116 6.08 6.99 -2.26
N GLU A 117 7.09 7.81 -2.61
CA GLU A 117 7.08 9.27 -2.46
C GLU A 117 5.91 9.96 -3.19
N SER A 118 5.43 9.39 -4.31
CA SER A 118 4.28 9.94 -5.05
C SER A 118 2.94 9.80 -4.30
N LEU A 119 2.85 8.95 -3.28
CA LEU A 119 1.65 8.82 -2.44
C LEU A 119 1.42 10.01 -1.52
N ALA A 120 2.51 10.69 -1.11
CA ALA A 120 2.42 11.88 -0.27
C ALA A 120 1.69 13.04 -0.97
N LEU A 121 1.59 13.01 -2.30
CA LEU A 121 0.91 14.03 -3.11
C LEU A 121 -0.63 13.92 -3.10
N GLY A 122 -1.19 12.79 -2.66
CA GLY A 122 -2.65 12.58 -2.63
C GLY A 122 -3.17 12.14 -1.25
N GLY A 123 -2.46 12.43 -0.17
CA GLY A 123 -2.98 12.25 1.19
C GLY A 123 -4.20 13.15 1.42
N SER A 124 -5.38 12.56 1.61
CA SER A 124 -6.54 13.25 2.18
C SER A 124 -6.48 13.25 3.71
N ASP A 125 -7.16 14.22 4.33
CA ASP A 125 -7.31 14.31 5.80
C ASP A 125 -7.78 12.97 6.40
N GLY A 126 -6.99 12.42 7.34
CA GLY A 126 -7.37 11.29 8.19
C GLY A 126 -6.51 10.02 8.11
N ASP A 127 -5.82 9.76 6.99
CA ASP A 127 -4.99 8.56 6.84
C ASP A 127 -3.52 8.84 7.22
N GLU A 128 -2.91 7.96 8.04
CA GLU A 128 -1.47 8.01 8.31
C GLU A 128 -0.70 7.21 7.23
N LEU A 129 0.32 7.82 6.62
CA LEU A 129 1.09 7.22 5.52
C LEU A 129 2.58 7.13 5.88
N ILE A 130 3.15 5.93 5.77
CA ILE A 130 4.58 5.68 5.89
C ILE A 130 5.09 5.11 4.56
N ALA A 131 6.11 5.75 3.99
CA ALA A 131 6.68 5.41 2.69
C ALA A 131 8.20 5.22 2.80
N ALA A 132 8.72 4.17 2.16
CA ALA A 132 10.16 3.99 2.03
C ALA A 132 10.78 5.06 1.12
N ALA A 133 11.88 5.68 1.57
CA ALA A 133 12.69 6.60 0.78
C ALA A 133 14.13 6.11 0.68
N GLY A 134 14.85 6.55 -0.35
CA GLY A 134 16.29 6.29 -0.50
C GLY A 134 17.12 6.87 0.66
N TRP A 135 18.32 6.34 0.84
CA TRP A 135 19.26 6.84 1.84
C TRP A 135 19.64 8.30 1.54
N ASN A 136 19.45 9.21 2.50
CA ASN A 136 19.57 10.67 2.36
C ASN A 136 18.53 11.37 1.44
N SER A 137 17.48 10.67 0.99
CA SER A 137 16.30 11.33 0.44
C SER A 137 15.21 11.37 1.49
N THR A 138 14.64 12.56 1.72
CA THR A 138 13.36 12.67 2.41
C THR A 138 12.30 12.10 1.47
N ALA A 139 11.35 11.31 1.98
CA ALA A 139 10.07 11.10 1.29
C ALA A 139 9.38 12.46 1.24
N SER A 140 9.71 13.24 0.22
CA SER A 140 9.45 14.66 0.14
C SER A 140 8.49 14.93 -1.01
N THR A 141 7.62 15.91 -0.79
CA THR A 141 6.74 16.53 -1.77
C THR A 141 7.48 17.56 -2.65
N ASP A 142 8.82 17.57 -2.69
CA ASP A 142 9.62 18.55 -3.44
C ASP A 142 9.48 18.37 -4.95
N ILE A 143 8.39 18.92 -5.47
CA ILE A 143 8.18 19.29 -6.86
C ILE A 143 9.08 20.50 -7.13
N ARG A 144 10.08 20.34 -7.99
CA ARG A 144 10.60 21.44 -8.81
C ARG A 144 10.24 21.20 -10.25
#